data_AF-A0A673T558-F1
#
_entry.id   AF-A0A673T558-F1
#
_cell.length_a   1.000
_cell.length_b   1.000
_cell.length_c   1.000
_cell.angle_alpha   90.00
_cell.angle_beta   90.00
_cell.angle_gamma   90.00
#
_symmetry.space_group_name_H-M   'P 1'
#
loop_
_entity.id
_entity.type
_entity.pdbx_description
1 polymer ?
#
loop_
_entity_poly.entity_id
_entity_poly.type
_entity_poly.pdbx_seq_one_letter_code
_entity_poly.pdbx_strand_id
1 'polypeptide(L)'
;MNCDKVYFYTDNQSVSLQPQGLDSAAGAPAAPRRIRLFQTTLAVMAVTVASLLVVLFVMVLQKPRPPSEPMSAMSAREDNTTQQLPVEPYDSSCRVAEWQETIQMFKSHVENSSTWSMEMQMLTCRVDSVSSQIQVLHGHLENASADIQMVKGVLQDASTLNFQIQMLRSSVEVASAETQKLKGDLEKANVLNSETHSFLRSGLKNASNDLHMLTGGLENANTEIQILKAGLEMAGAQAQLANSSLKNANAQIHVLRGQLDSVHDLRAQHQVLRSSLEGANAEIQRVKESLQNANALNSQTQTFLKGHLDNTSSEIQLLRGHFKRAGDEIHLLKRDLETVTAQTQEASHHLEQTDSQIQLLKTELENVNALDSKIQVLNGYLKNASREIRTLKQGMKPTGALDSKTQVLESNLQKASAEIQRLKEDLQNTKTLTTRIQEEQSHLETLCVAFGSQEQLQKTQNQLLQLILQGWNAYSGNLYYFSHIKKSWHEAEQFCVSQGAHLTSVTSEEEQAFLVKFTSTSYHWIGLTDSGKEGYWHWVDGTPFNSFQSKGKGHIFCLAE
;
A
#
# COMPACT_ATOMS: atom_id res chain seq x y z
N MET A 1 -28.27 -22.53 42.43
CA MET A 1 -27.58 -23.25 41.34
C MET A 1 -27.01 -22.17 40.43
N ASN A 2 -25.76 -21.79 40.67
CA ASN A 2 -24.58 -22.26 39.92
C ASN A 2 -24.66 -21.80 38.46
N CYS A 3 -23.97 -20.71 38.13
CA CYS A 3 -22.57 -20.72 37.70
C CYS A 3 -22.44 -21.36 36.32
N ASP A 4 -22.09 -20.57 35.31
CA ASP A 4 -20.91 -20.93 34.55
C ASP A 4 -20.13 -19.71 34.06
N LYS A 5 -18.82 -19.85 34.28
CA LYS A 5 -17.73 -18.91 34.02
C LYS A 5 -17.32 -19.02 32.55
N VAL A 6 -17.00 -17.90 31.93
CA VAL A 6 -16.23 -17.90 30.68
C VAL A 6 -14.76 -17.62 31.03
N TYR A 7 -13.90 -18.58 30.70
CA TYR A 7 -12.44 -18.47 30.85
C TYR A 7 -11.84 -17.87 29.58
N PHE A 8 -10.91 -16.93 29.73
CA PHE A 8 -9.96 -16.56 28.69
C PHE A 8 -8.58 -17.10 29.06
N TYR A 9 -7.97 -17.87 28.16
CA TYR A 9 -6.56 -18.24 28.25
C TYR A 9 -5.73 -17.24 27.45
N THR A 10 -4.81 -16.57 28.15
CA THR A 10 -3.56 -16.05 27.58
C THR A 10 -2.48 -16.32 28.61
N ASP A 11 -1.37 -16.90 28.16
CA ASP A 11 -0.25 -17.29 29.01
C ASP A 11 0.26 -16.12 29.88
N ASN A 12 0.31 -16.40 31.18
CA ASN A 12 1.11 -15.77 32.24
C ASN A 12 1.08 -14.23 32.38
N GLN A 13 -0.01 -13.71 32.95
CA GLN A 13 -0.03 -12.96 34.22
C GLN A 13 -1.45 -12.45 34.50
N SER A 14 -2.01 -12.80 35.66
CA SER A 14 -3.33 -12.33 36.11
C SER A 14 -3.20 -11.05 36.92
N VAL A 15 -3.82 -9.96 36.46
CA VAL A 15 -4.07 -8.76 37.27
C VAL A 15 -5.57 -8.52 37.31
N SER A 16 -6.12 -8.59 38.52
CA SER A 16 -7.52 -8.31 38.85
C SER A 16 -7.66 -6.85 39.23
N LEU A 17 -8.52 -6.09 38.57
CA LEU A 17 -9.00 -4.81 39.09
C LEU A 17 -10.53 -4.73 39.03
N GLN A 18 -11.07 -4.63 40.23
CA GLN A 18 -12.47 -4.47 40.61
C GLN A 18 -12.83 -2.98 40.52
N PRO A 19 -14.05 -2.57 40.11
CA PRO A 19 -14.45 -1.17 40.22
C PRO A 19 -14.93 -0.92 41.65
N GLN A 20 -14.04 -0.32 42.46
CA GLN A 20 -14.38 0.34 43.72
C GLN A 20 -14.93 1.75 43.40
N GLY A 21 -16.04 2.10 44.06
CA GLY A 21 -16.57 3.47 44.05
C GLY A 21 -15.91 4.38 45.11
N LEU A 22 -16.42 5.61 45.12
CA LEU A 22 -16.34 6.71 46.11
C LEU A 22 -15.36 7.88 45.85
N ASP A 23 -16.00 9.03 45.63
CA ASP A 23 -15.93 10.26 46.45
C ASP A 23 -15.02 11.46 46.13
N SER A 24 -15.72 12.54 45.74
CA SER A 24 -15.89 13.82 46.49
C SER A 24 -14.86 14.96 46.46
N ALA A 25 -15.46 16.16 46.56
CA ALA A 25 -14.96 17.48 46.96
C ALA A 25 -14.28 18.33 45.86
N ALA A 26 -14.46 19.65 45.74
CA ALA A 26 -15.31 20.67 46.37
C ALA A 26 -15.05 21.99 45.60
N GLY A 27 -16.02 22.91 45.55
CA GLY A 27 -15.79 24.26 44.99
C GLY A 27 -17.06 25.10 44.82
N ALA A 28 -17.69 25.48 45.94
CA ALA A 28 -18.56 26.66 46.00
C ALA A 28 -17.69 27.89 46.40
N PRO A 29 -18.19 29.15 46.52
CA PRO A 29 -19.57 29.66 46.33
C PRO A 29 -19.66 31.03 45.62
N ALA A 30 -20.86 31.51 45.28
CA ALA A 30 -21.39 32.83 45.70
C ALA A 30 -22.64 33.25 44.90
N ALA A 31 -23.81 33.29 45.58
CA ALA A 31 -24.69 34.46 45.68
C ALA A 31 -26.04 34.05 46.27
N PRO A 32 -26.39 34.50 47.50
CA PRO A 32 -27.74 34.45 48.01
C PRO A 32 -28.36 35.86 48.04
N ARG A 33 -29.69 35.92 47.89
CA ARG A 33 -30.65 36.55 48.84
C ARG A 33 -31.90 37.06 48.12
N ARG A 34 -33.05 36.49 48.50
CA ARG A 34 -34.25 37.29 48.77
C ARG A 34 -34.25 37.65 50.25
N ILE A 35 -34.70 38.86 50.59
CA ILE A 35 -35.80 39.18 51.52
C ILE A 35 -35.68 40.63 52.03
N ARG A 36 -36.87 41.26 52.12
CA ARG A 36 -37.31 42.41 52.93
C ARG A 36 -37.29 43.82 52.35
N LEU A 37 -38.53 44.32 52.17
CA LEU A 37 -39.09 45.54 52.76
C LEU A 37 -38.14 46.73 52.90
N PHE A 38 -38.39 47.77 52.12
CA PHE A 38 -38.95 49.06 52.57
C PHE A 38 -38.85 50.02 51.37
N GLN A 39 -39.99 50.45 50.84
CA GLN A 39 -40.25 51.86 50.54
C GLN A 39 -41.65 52.00 49.94
N THR A 40 -42.55 52.28 50.87
CA THR A 40 -43.78 53.05 50.70
C THR A 40 -43.52 54.36 49.95
N THR A 41 -44.62 54.96 49.51
CA THR A 41 -44.78 56.38 49.09
C THR A 41 -44.27 56.73 47.69
N LEU A 42 -45.16 56.65 46.70
CA LEU A 42 -45.29 57.73 45.70
C LEU A 42 -46.55 57.69 44.81
N ALA A 43 -47.44 56.70 44.89
CA ALA A 43 -48.57 56.58 43.94
C ALA A 43 -49.99 56.62 44.55
N VAL A 44 -50.12 56.88 45.87
CA VAL A 44 -51.43 57.00 46.56
C VAL A 44 -51.79 58.47 46.88
N MET A 45 -50.91 59.43 46.55
CA MET A 45 -51.13 60.88 46.76
C MET A 45 -51.72 61.62 45.55
N ALA A 46 -52.18 60.91 44.51
CA ALA A 46 -52.80 61.53 43.32
C ALA A 46 -54.34 61.35 43.26
N VAL A 47 -54.91 60.44 44.05
CA VAL A 47 -56.35 60.11 44.01
C VAL A 47 -57.14 60.77 45.17
N THR A 48 -56.45 61.32 46.17
CA THR A 48 -57.08 61.99 47.32
C THR A 48 -57.13 63.52 47.21
N VAL A 49 -56.41 64.13 46.25
CA VAL A 49 -56.37 65.59 46.06
C VAL A 49 -57.39 66.09 45.03
N ALA A 50 -57.85 65.24 44.11
CA ALA A 50 -58.86 65.59 43.10
C ALA A 50 -60.32 65.46 43.61
N SER A 51 -60.57 64.68 44.67
CA SER A 51 -61.91 64.45 45.24
C SER A 51 -62.29 65.42 46.36
N LEU A 52 -61.37 66.30 46.79
CA LEU A 52 -61.58 67.26 47.89
C LEU A 52 -61.68 68.73 47.47
N LEU A 53 -61.57 69.05 46.17
CA LEU A 53 -61.67 70.43 45.65
C LEU A 53 -62.99 70.75 44.92
N VAL A 54 -63.88 69.77 44.73
CA VAL A 54 -65.24 69.99 44.17
C VAL A 54 -66.30 70.18 45.26
N VAL A 55 -65.99 69.82 46.52
CA VAL A 55 -66.93 69.93 47.66
C VAL A 55 -66.72 71.22 48.47
N LEU A 56 -65.71 72.04 48.16
CA LEU A 56 -65.32 73.22 48.97
C LEU A 56 -65.56 74.60 48.32
N PHE A 57 -66.23 74.72 47.18
CA PHE A 57 -66.43 76.06 46.54
C PHE A 57 -67.86 76.45 46.11
N VAL A 58 -68.92 75.65 46.31
CA VAL A 58 -70.29 76.05 45.85
C VAL A 58 -71.30 76.36 46.97
N MET A 59 -70.96 76.24 48.25
CA MET A 59 -71.89 76.63 49.33
C MET A 59 -71.15 77.16 50.56
N VAL A 60 -70.81 78.46 50.59
CA VAL A 60 -71.02 79.39 51.73
C VAL A 60 -70.63 80.82 51.28
N LEU A 61 -71.65 81.59 50.89
CA LEU A 61 -72.02 82.97 51.28
C LEU A 61 -73.39 83.16 50.57
N GLN A 62 -74.57 82.99 51.18
CA GLN A 62 -75.02 83.40 52.52
C GLN A 62 -76.03 82.40 53.14
N LYS A 63 -75.77 82.13 54.44
CA LYS A 63 -76.59 81.49 55.50
C LYS A 63 -77.66 82.47 56.04
N PRO A 64 -78.46 82.16 57.10
CA PRO A 64 -78.85 80.89 57.77
C PRO A 64 -80.41 80.73 57.91
N ARG A 65 -81.03 79.53 58.00
CA ARG A 65 -81.33 78.69 59.22
C ARG A 65 -82.03 79.43 60.39
N PRO A 66 -82.77 78.77 61.32
CA PRO A 66 -83.43 77.43 61.35
C PRO A 66 -84.83 77.50 62.08
N PRO A 67 -85.32 76.52 62.86
CA PRO A 67 -85.77 75.14 62.59
C PRO A 67 -87.22 74.84 63.09
N SER A 68 -87.58 73.55 63.00
CA SER A 68 -88.48 72.74 63.87
C SER A 68 -89.98 72.68 63.60
N GLU A 69 -90.40 71.47 63.18
CA GLU A 69 -91.67 70.75 63.46
C GLU A 69 -92.19 70.98 64.91
N PRO A 70 -93.49 70.80 65.27
CA PRO A 70 -94.41 69.75 64.78
C PRO A 70 -95.93 70.11 64.69
N MET A 71 -96.72 69.11 64.24
CA MET A 71 -98.11 68.75 64.61
C MET A 71 -99.26 69.78 64.71
N SER A 72 -100.30 69.50 63.90
CA SER A 72 -101.75 69.45 64.22
C SER A 72 -102.51 70.68 64.75
N ALA A 73 -103.49 71.15 63.95
CA ALA A 73 -104.89 71.54 64.28
C ALA A 73 -105.40 72.43 63.12
N MET A 74 -106.44 72.07 62.36
CA MET A 74 -107.87 72.07 62.68
C MET A 74 -108.44 73.46 63.01
N SER A 75 -109.63 73.71 62.44
CA SER A 75 -110.61 74.77 62.75
C SER A 75 -110.42 76.07 61.94
N ALA A 76 -111.46 76.81 61.55
CA ALA A 76 -112.87 76.83 61.93
C ALA A 76 -113.64 77.55 60.79
N ARG A 77 -114.85 77.16 60.36
CA ARG A 77 -116.15 77.43 60.99
C ARG A 77 -116.22 78.81 61.69
N GLU A 78 -117.17 79.66 61.30
CA GLU A 78 -117.86 80.47 62.30
C GLU A 78 -119.27 80.84 61.83
N ASP A 79 -120.24 80.28 62.55
CA ASP A 79 -121.57 80.84 62.71
C ASP A 79 -121.49 81.97 63.76
N ASN A 80 -122.37 82.97 63.60
CA ASN A 80 -123.08 83.77 64.61
C ASN A 80 -122.79 85.28 64.70
N THR A 81 -123.83 86.03 64.33
CA THR A 81 -124.63 86.93 65.19
C THR A 81 -123.94 87.80 66.25
N THR A 82 -124.35 89.09 66.21
CA THR A 82 -124.72 90.03 67.32
C THR A 82 -123.71 91.14 67.71
N GLN A 83 -124.13 92.41 67.48
CA GLN A 83 -124.07 93.63 68.34
C GLN A 83 -122.72 94.05 69.00
N GLN A 84 -122.33 95.31 69.25
CA GLN A 84 -122.98 96.64 69.29
C GLN A 84 -121.93 97.74 69.64
N LEU A 85 -122.24 99.01 69.29
CA LEU A 85 -121.94 100.30 70.00
C LEU A 85 -120.46 100.76 70.15
N PRO A 86 -120.15 102.02 70.58
CA PRO A 86 -121.00 103.18 70.98
C PRO A 86 -120.61 104.52 70.29
N VAL A 87 -121.23 105.68 70.56
CA VAL A 87 -120.86 106.69 71.60
C VAL A 87 -121.99 107.73 71.77
N GLU A 88 -122.43 107.93 73.04
CA GLU A 88 -122.68 109.18 73.83
C GLU A 88 -122.87 110.59 73.18
N PRO A 89 -123.34 111.65 73.92
CA PRO A 89 -124.13 111.67 75.19
C PRO A 89 -125.18 112.83 75.37
N TYR A 90 -125.90 112.78 76.51
CA TYR A 90 -126.62 113.82 77.30
C TYR A 90 -128.09 114.25 77.02
N ASP A 91 -128.98 113.67 77.83
CA ASP A 91 -129.96 114.24 78.81
C ASP A 91 -130.79 115.54 78.59
N SER A 92 -132.02 115.44 79.11
CA SER A 92 -132.95 116.47 79.68
C SER A 92 -134.18 117.01 78.88
N SER A 93 -135.34 116.41 79.16
CA SER A 93 -136.65 116.97 79.64
C SER A 93 -137.29 118.24 79.03
N CYS A 94 -138.55 118.17 78.55
CA CYS A 94 -139.81 118.50 79.28
C CYS A 94 -141.03 118.76 78.33
N ARG A 95 -142.24 118.89 78.89
CA ARG A 95 -143.59 118.65 78.35
C ARG A 95 -144.40 119.89 77.88
N VAL A 96 -145.31 119.62 76.92
CA VAL A 96 -146.75 120.04 76.76
C VAL A 96 -147.15 121.49 76.38
N ALA A 97 -147.95 121.58 75.29
CA ALA A 97 -149.07 122.47 74.88
C ALA A 97 -149.06 123.98 75.27
N GLU A 98 -149.51 124.96 74.48
CA GLU A 98 -150.78 125.03 73.73
C GLU A 98 -150.90 126.41 73.00
N TRP A 99 -151.93 126.52 72.16
CA TRP A 99 -152.65 127.71 71.64
C TRP A 99 -152.35 128.34 70.26
N GLN A 100 -153.49 128.45 69.56
CA GLN A 100 -153.82 129.17 68.34
C GLN A 100 -153.54 130.68 68.44
N GLU A 101 -152.95 131.26 67.40
CA GLU A 101 -153.53 132.35 66.60
C GLU A 101 -152.46 132.92 65.66
N THR A 102 -152.49 132.49 64.41
CA THR A 102 -152.11 133.35 63.27
C THR A 102 -152.81 132.82 62.02
N ILE A 103 -154.14 132.82 62.09
CA ILE A 103 -154.99 132.98 60.92
C ILE A 103 -154.93 134.46 60.56
N GLN A 104 -154.03 134.87 59.67
CA GLN A 104 -154.16 136.08 58.83
C GLN A 104 -152.88 136.30 58.02
N MET A 105 -152.80 135.62 56.88
CA MET A 105 -152.00 135.93 55.67
C MET A 105 -151.44 134.65 55.06
N PHE A 106 -152.29 133.70 54.65
CA PHE A 106 -152.15 133.16 53.29
C PHE A 106 -153.45 132.50 52.78
N LYS A 107 -154.57 133.12 53.14
CA LYS A 107 -155.84 133.04 52.39
C LYS A 107 -155.90 134.16 51.34
N SER A 108 -154.81 134.38 50.61
CA SER A 108 -154.87 135.28 49.47
C SER A 108 -154.27 134.76 48.17
N HIS A 109 -153.49 133.68 48.09
CA HIS A 109 -152.88 133.27 46.80
C HIS A 109 -152.95 131.76 46.46
N VAL A 110 -154.04 131.10 46.87
CA VAL A 110 -154.77 130.23 45.91
C VAL A 110 -155.64 131.18 45.08
N GLU A 111 -155.03 131.65 44.00
CA GLU A 111 -155.54 132.19 42.73
C GLU A 111 -154.22 132.54 42.00
N ASN A 112 -153.70 131.84 41.00
CA ASN A 112 -154.35 131.06 39.96
C ASN A 112 -153.32 130.15 39.27
N SER A 113 -153.56 128.84 39.28
CA SER A 113 -153.18 127.80 38.29
C SER A 113 -151.90 127.99 37.43
N SER A 114 -150.73 127.56 37.92
CA SER A 114 -149.54 127.30 37.09
C SER A 114 -148.65 126.13 37.57
N THR A 115 -148.80 125.68 38.82
CA THR A 115 -147.92 124.66 39.42
C THR A 115 -148.18 123.23 38.93
N TRP A 116 -149.40 122.89 38.52
CA TRP A 116 -149.74 121.53 38.07
C TRP A 116 -149.06 121.10 36.76
N SER A 117 -148.57 122.05 35.95
CA SER A 117 -147.86 121.70 34.70
C SER A 117 -146.39 121.28 34.92
N MET A 118 -145.75 121.74 35.99
CA MET A 118 -144.32 121.48 36.23
C MET A 118 -144.06 120.08 36.83
N GLU A 119 -144.97 119.55 37.66
CA GLU A 119 -144.80 118.23 38.26
C GLU A 119 -144.91 117.09 37.22
N MET A 120 -145.78 117.23 36.22
CA MET A 120 -145.94 116.21 35.17
C MET A 120 -144.70 116.11 34.26
N GLN A 121 -144.01 117.24 34.03
CA GLN A 121 -142.80 117.27 33.19
C GLN A 121 -141.59 116.62 33.90
N MET A 122 -141.53 116.69 35.23
CA MET A 122 -140.51 116.01 36.03
C MET A 122 -140.63 114.48 35.98
N LEU A 123 -141.85 113.95 35.79
CA LEU A 123 -142.08 112.51 35.68
C LEU A 123 -141.59 111.95 34.33
N THR A 124 -141.74 112.70 33.23
CA THR A 124 -141.23 112.30 31.91
C THR A 124 -139.71 112.15 31.90
N CYS A 125 -138.97 113.07 32.55
CA CYS A 125 -137.51 112.98 32.65
C CYS A 125 -137.01 111.74 33.42
N ARG A 126 -137.78 111.19 34.35
CA ARG A 126 -137.38 109.95 35.09
C ARG A 126 -137.52 108.70 34.23
N VAL A 127 -138.47 108.66 33.29
CA VAL A 127 -138.69 107.50 32.42
C VAL A 127 -137.54 107.35 31.41
N ASP A 128 -137.05 108.44 30.84
CA ASP A 128 -135.92 108.41 29.89
C ASP A 128 -134.61 107.95 30.55
N SER A 129 -134.41 108.28 31.83
CA SER A 129 -133.27 107.79 32.61
C SER A 129 -133.28 106.27 32.78
N VAL A 130 -134.45 105.65 32.94
CA VAL A 130 -134.58 104.19 33.09
C VAL A 130 -134.34 103.49 31.74
N SER A 131 -134.81 104.08 30.64
CA SER A 131 -134.56 103.54 29.29
C SER A 131 -133.06 103.44 28.97
N SER A 132 -132.30 104.47 29.33
CA SER A 132 -130.84 104.50 29.14
C SER A 132 -130.11 103.40 29.94
N GLN A 133 -130.57 103.10 31.16
CA GLN A 133 -129.99 102.02 31.98
C GLN A 133 -130.23 100.63 31.38
N ILE A 134 -131.40 100.39 30.77
CA ILE A 134 -131.71 99.11 30.11
C ILE A 134 -130.80 98.89 28.89
N GLN A 135 -130.48 99.94 28.13
CA GLN A 135 -129.61 99.83 26.95
C GLN A 135 -128.17 99.48 27.33
N VAL A 136 -127.65 100.02 28.42
CA VAL A 136 -126.33 99.64 28.99
C VAL A 136 -126.33 98.17 29.44
N LEU A 137 -127.41 97.72 30.08
CA LEU A 137 -127.54 96.33 30.52
C LEU A 137 -127.52 95.36 29.33
N HIS A 138 -128.14 95.73 28.21
CA HIS A 138 -128.11 94.94 26.98
C HIS A 138 -126.68 94.82 26.42
N GLY A 139 -125.92 95.92 26.41
CA GLY A 139 -124.50 95.91 26.01
C GLY A 139 -123.62 95.02 26.90
N HIS A 140 -123.87 95.00 28.22
CA HIS A 140 -123.18 94.09 29.14
C HIS A 140 -123.48 92.61 28.85
N LEU A 141 -124.71 92.29 28.41
CA LEU A 141 -125.12 90.92 28.12
C LEU A 141 -124.46 90.38 26.83
N GLU A 142 -124.25 91.22 25.81
CA GLU A 142 -123.50 90.81 24.61
C GLU A 142 -122.03 90.53 24.90
N ASN A 143 -121.35 91.35 25.71
CA ASN A 143 -119.97 91.09 26.09
C ASN A 143 -119.82 89.76 26.85
N ALA A 144 -120.73 89.47 27.78
CA ALA A 144 -120.71 88.19 28.50
C ALA A 144 -120.88 86.98 27.57
N SER A 145 -121.70 87.12 26.51
CA SER A 145 -121.87 86.07 25.49
C SER A 145 -120.58 85.81 24.69
N ALA A 146 -119.85 86.88 24.33
CA ALA A 146 -118.57 86.78 23.63
C ALA A 146 -117.50 86.09 24.50
N ASP A 147 -117.42 86.45 25.78
CA ASP A 147 -116.48 85.82 26.74
C ASP A 147 -116.75 84.32 26.90
N ILE A 148 -118.02 83.90 26.94
CA ILE A 148 -118.38 82.46 27.02
C ILE A 148 -117.94 81.70 25.77
N GLN A 149 -118.07 82.29 24.57
CA GLN A 149 -117.60 81.65 23.34
C GLN A 149 -116.06 81.55 23.29
N MET A 150 -115.35 82.55 23.80
CA MET A 150 -113.89 82.50 23.94
C MET A 150 -113.45 81.38 24.88
N VAL A 151 -114.09 81.24 26.05
CA VAL A 151 -113.81 80.15 27.00
C VAL A 151 -114.09 78.78 26.37
N LYS A 152 -115.13 78.65 25.56
CA LYS A 152 -115.44 77.41 24.82
C LYS A 152 -114.35 77.06 23.80
N GLY A 153 -113.80 78.05 23.09
CA GLY A 153 -112.65 77.88 22.19
C GLY A 153 -111.41 77.38 22.92
N VAL A 154 -111.07 78.01 24.05
CA VAL A 154 -109.94 77.59 24.91
C VAL A 154 -110.13 76.16 25.44
N LEU A 155 -111.36 75.75 25.76
CA LEU A 155 -111.66 74.39 26.20
C LEU A 155 -111.48 73.35 25.08
N GLN A 156 -111.78 73.72 23.82
CA GLN A 156 -111.49 72.87 22.66
C GLN A 156 -109.97 72.71 22.44
N ASP A 157 -109.19 73.78 22.56
CA ASP A 157 -107.73 73.73 22.43
C ASP A 157 -107.08 72.87 23.53
N ALA A 158 -107.62 72.90 24.76
CA ALA A 158 -107.17 72.03 25.85
C ALA A 158 -107.38 70.54 25.54
N SER A 159 -108.44 70.17 24.83
CA SER A 159 -108.69 68.77 24.43
C SER A 159 -107.69 68.29 23.36
N THR A 160 -107.30 69.16 22.42
CA THR A 160 -106.25 68.90 21.42
C THR A 160 -104.89 68.71 22.09
N LEU A 161 -104.55 69.57 23.07
CA LEU A 161 -103.31 69.45 23.83
C LEU A 161 -103.23 68.13 24.61
N ASN A 162 -104.34 67.68 25.20
CA ASN A 162 -104.40 66.39 25.89
C ASN A 162 -104.10 65.21 24.95
N PHE A 163 -104.59 65.24 23.71
CA PHE A 163 -104.26 64.21 22.71
C PHE A 163 -102.77 64.22 22.33
N GLN A 164 -102.17 65.41 22.16
CA GLN A 164 -100.73 65.54 21.90
C GLN A 164 -99.88 65.01 23.07
N ILE A 165 -100.28 65.27 24.31
CA ILE A 165 -99.61 64.73 25.50
C ILE A 165 -99.68 63.20 25.53
N GLN A 166 -100.82 62.60 25.17
CA GLN A 166 -100.94 61.14 25.09
C GLN A 166 -100.08 60.53 23.98
N MET A 167 -99.99 61.18 22.81
CA MET A 167 -99.09 60.78 21.73
C MET A 167 -97.61 60.88 22.10
N LEU A 168 -97.22 61.96 22.80
CA LEU A 168 -95.85 62.10 23.31
C LEU A 168 -95.54 61.02 24.36
N ARG A 169 -96.51 60.72 25.23
CA ARG A 169 -96.36 59.67 26.24
C ARG A 169 -96.14 58.30 25.61
N SER A 170 -96.93 57.92 24.60
CA SER A 170 -96.74 56.65 23.90
C SER A 170 -95.39 56.60 23.17
N SER A 171 -94.97 57.70 22.56
CA SER A 171 -93.65 57.80 21.91
C SER A 171 -92.49 57.66 22.92
N VAL A 172 -92.61 58.26 24.11
CA VAL A 172 -91.63 58.12 25.20
C VAL A 172 -91.61 56.69 25.74
N GLU A 173 -92.77 56.03 25.86
CA GLU A 173 -92.85 54.63 26.27
C GLU A 173 -92.16 53.70 25.25
N VAL A 174 -92.34 53.93 23.95
CA VAL A 174 -91.62 53.20 22.88
C VAL A 174 -90.11 53.45 22.94
N ALA A 175 -89.67 54.70 23.06
CA ALA A 175 -88.25 55.05 23.17
C ALA A 175 -87.60 54.45 24.43
N SER A 176 -88.33 54.38 25.55
CA SER A 176 -87.89 53.72 26.77
C SER A 176 -87.71 52.22 26.56
N ALA A 177 -88.65 51.55 25.88
CA ALA A 177 -88.55 50.13 25.55
C ALA A 177 -87.36 49.83 24.62
N GLU A 178 -87.13 50.67 23.60
CA GLU A 178 -85.94 50.57 22.73
C GLU A 178 -84.64 50.78 23.49
N THR A 179 -84.60 51.73 24.42
CA THR A 179 -83.43 51.97 25.27
C THR A 179 -83.13 50.76 26.17
N GLN A 180 -84.16 50.13 26.75
CA GLN A 180 -84.00 48.90 27.54
C GLN A 180 -83.51 47.73 26.67
N LYS A 181 -84.02 47.60 25.45
CA LYS A 181 -83.55 46.58 24.49
C LYS A 181 -82.07 46.80 24.13
N LEU A 182 -81.68 48.03 23.78
CA LEU A 182 -80.30 48.38 23.47
C LEU A 182 -79.37 48.13 24.66
N LYS A 183 -79.82 48.41 25.88
CA LYS A 183 -79.09 48.07 27.11
C LYS A 183 -78.87 46.56 27.23
N GLY A 184 -79.91 45.76 27.01
CA GLY A 184 -79.81 44.29 27.03
C GLY A 184 -78.88 43.74 25.93
N ASP A 185 -78.91 44.34 24.74
CA ASP A 185 -78.02 43.96 23.64
C ASP A 185 -76.55 44.35 23.93
N LEU A 186 -76.32 45.50 24.56
CA LEU A 186 -74.98 45.91 25.02
C LEU A 186 -74.43 44.97 26.11
N GLU A 187 -75.27 44.54 27.05
CA GLU A 187 -74.88 43.55 28.07
C GLU A 187 -74.49 42.20 27.43
N LYS A 188 -75.27 41.72 26.46
CA LYS A 188 -74.91 40.51 25.68
C LYS A 188 -73.61 40.68 24.91
N ALA A 189 -73.39 41.84 24.27
CA ALA A 189 -72.16 42.12 23.55
C ALA A 189 -70.93 42.13 24.49
N ASN A 190 -71.08 42.67 25.70
CA ASN A 190 -70.03 42.65 26.71
C ASN A 190 -69.70 41.24 27.21
N VAL A 191 -70.72 40.38 27.40
CA VAL A 191 -70.52 38.97 27.75
C VAL A 191 -69.75 38.26 26.62
N LEU A 192 -70.20 38.42 25.37
CA LEU A 192 -69.54 37.82 24.21
C LEU A 192 -68.09 38.32 24.06
N ASN A 193 -67.83 39.59 24.34
CA ASN A 193 -66.48 40.16 24.34
C ASN A 193 -65.60 39.53 25.43
N SER A 194 -66.13 39.35 26.64
CA SER A 194 -65.42 38.67 27.74
C SER A 194 -65.12 37.20 27.40
N GLU A 195 -66.08 36.48 26.83
CA GLU A 195 -65.90 35.10 26.35
C GLU A 195 -64.82 35.03 25.27
N THR A 196 -64.86 35.94 24.29
CA THR A 196 -63.85 36.04 23.22
C THR A 196 -62.46 36.30 23.79
N HIS A 197 -62.33 37.24 24.73
CA HIS A 197 -61.05 37.49 25.41
C HIS A 197 -60.58 36.29 26.22
N SER A 198 -61.47 35.56 26.88
CA SER A 198 -61.11 34.36 27.63
C SER A 198 -60.61 33.24 26.70
N PHE A 199 -61.27 33.05 25.55
CA PHE A 199 -60.90 32.09 24.51
C PHE A 199 -59.56 32.44 23.87
N LEU A 200 -59.34 33.70 23.50
CA LEU A 200 -58.06 34.16 22.96
C LEU A 200 -56.94 34.00 23.99
N ARG A 201 -57.21 34.27 25.28
CA ARG A 201 -56.23 34.09 26.35
C ARG A 201 -55.88 32.61 26.56
N SER A 202 -56.86 31.71 26.56
CA SER A 202 -56.60 30.27 26.69
C SER A 202 -55.88 29.72 25.46
N GLY A 203 -56.28 30.13 24.25
CA GLY A 203 -55.62 29.80 23.00
C GLY A 203 -54.15 30.25 22.97
N LEU A 204 -53.87 31.50 23.35
CA LEU A 204 -52.51 32.02 23.43
C LEU A 204 -51.66 31.28 24.46
N LYS A 205 -52.24 30.93 25.62
CA LYS A 205 -51.55 30.17 26.66
C LYS A 205 -51.22 28.74 26.19
N ASN A 206 -52.14 28.09 25.49
CA ASN A 206 -51.91 26.75 24.94
C ASN A 206 -50.84 26.80 23.85
N ALA A 207 -50.92 27.75 22.91
CA ALA A 207 -49.90 27.94 21.88
C ALA A 207 -48.51 28.24 22.48
N SER A 208 -48.45 29.01 23.57
CA SER A 208 -47.20 29.26 24.29
C SER A 208 -46.63 27.99 24.93
N ASN A 209 -47.49 27.12 25.49
CA ASN A 209 -47.05 25.85 26.07
C ASN A 209 -46.53 24.90 24.98
N ASP A 210 -47.23 24.82 23.84
CA ASP A 210 -46.83 23.99 22.69
C ASP A 210 -45.48 24.47 22.13
N LEU A 211 -45.28 25.78 22.00
CA LEU A 211 -43.99 26.35 21.59
C LEU A 211 -42.86 26.03 22.57
N HIS A 212 -43.13 26.08 23.89
CA HIS A 212 -42.12 25.71 24.89
C HIS A 212 -41.77 24.21 24.81
N MET A 213 -42.77 23.35 24.62
CA MET A 213 -42.55 21.92 24.43
C MET A 213 -41.75 21.61 23.16
N LEU A 214 -42.07 22.27 22.05
CA LEU A 214 -41.30 22.15 20.80
C LEU A 214 -39.87 22.66 20.96
N THR A 215 -39.67 23.75 21.69
CA THR A 215 -38.34 24.29 21.99
C THR A 215 -37.50 23.28 22.77
N GLY A 216 -38.06 22.69 23.83
CA GLY A 216 -37.38 21.63 24.59
C GLY A 216 -37.09 20.38 23.75
N GLY A 217 -38.01 19.99 22.86
CA GLY A 217 -37.79 18.90 21.92
C GLY A 217 -36.65 19.18 20.94
N LEU A 218 -36.55 20.42 20.44
CA LEU A 218 -35.48 20.85 19.54
C LEU A 218 -34.13 20.90 20.26
N GLU A 219 -34.09 21.37 21.51
CA GLU A 219 -32.88 21.33 22.33
C GLU A 219 -32.40 19.89 22.55
N ASN A 220 -33.30 18.96 22.89
CA ASN A 220 -32.95 17.55 23.06
C ASN A 220 -32.41 16.94 21.76
N ALA A 221 -33.10 17.16 20.63
CA ALA A 221 -32.63 16.69 19.32
C ALA A 221 -31.25 17.26 18.97
N ASN A 222 -30.99 18.54 19.28
CA ASN A 222 -29.68 19.14 19.09
C ASN A 222 -28.61 18.46 19.95
N THR A 223 -28.90 18.13 21.21
CA THR A 223 -27.94 17.38 22.05
C THR A 223 -27.63 15.99 21.50
N GLU A 224 -28.65 15.25 21.02
CA GLU A 224 -28.46 13.94 20.39
C GLU A 224 -27.59 14.05 19.12
N ILE A 225 -27.82 15.07 18.29
CA ILE A 225 -27.00 15.33 17.10
C ILE A 225 -25.54 15.61 17.49
N GLN A 226 -25.27 16.39 18.53
CA GLN A 226 -23.89 16.65 18.98
C GLN A 226 -23.21 15.37 19.50
N ILE A 227 -23.94 14.52 20.22
CA ILE A 227 -23.42 13.22 20.69
C ILE A 227 -23.08 12.32 19.48
N LEU A 228 -23.99 12.23 18.51
CA LEU A 228 -23.75 11.45 17.28
C LEU A 228 -22.56 11.99 16.48
N LYS A 229 -22.41 13.32 16.40
CA LYS A 229 -21.27 13.96 15.76
C LYS A 229 -19.95 13.60 16.44
N ALA A 230 -19.88 13.68 17.77
CA ALA A 230 -18.70 13.27 18.53
C ALA A 230 -18.39 11.77 18.37
N GLY A 231 -19.43 10.93 18.33
CA GLY A 231 -19.28 9.50 18.04
C GLY A 231 -18.70 9.22 16.66
N LEU A 232 -19.15 9.97 15.64
CA LEU A 232 -18.63 9.87 14.27
C LEU A 232 -17.17 10.33 14.17
N GLU A 233 -16.80 11.42 14.86
CA GLU A 233 -15.42 11.90 14.93
C GLU A 233 -14.50 10.87 15.59
N MET A 234 -14.93 10.24 16.69
CA MET A 234 -14.19 9.14 17.32
C MET A 234 -14.04 7.92 16.40
N ALA A 235 -15.12 7.52 15.73
CA ALA A 235 -15.07 6.41 14.76
C ALA A 235 -14.10 6.71 13.61
N GLY A 236 -14.08 7.95 13.12
CA GLY A 236 -13.12 8.43 12.14
C GLY A 236 -11.67 8.32 12.63
N ALA A 237 -11.39 8.75 13.86
CA ALA A 237 -10.06 8.63 14.47
C ALA A 237 -9.63 7.16 14.63
N GLN A 238 -10.53 6.28 15.07
CA GLN A 238 -10.28 4.85 15.18
C GLN A 238 -9.98 4.21 13.81
N ALA A 239 -10.73 4.59 12.77
CA ALA A 239 -10.48 4.13 11.41
C ALA A 239 -9.11 4.58 10.89
N GLN A 240 -8.67 5.80 11.19
CA GLN A 240 -7.32 6.29 10.84
C GLN A 240 -6.21 5.53 11.57
N LEU A 241 -6.40 5.21 12.85
CA LEU A 241 -5.47 4.37 13.61
C LEU A 241 -5.40 2.96 13.01
N ALA A 242 -6.54 2.33 12.72
CA ALA A 242 -6.58 1.02 12.08
C ALA A 242 -5.88 1.03 10.70
N ASN A 243 -6.11 2.07 9.89
CA ASN A 243 -5.42 2.25 8.61
C ASN A 243 -3.91 2.39 8.76
N SER A 244 -3.46 3.14 9.78
CA SER A 244 -2.03 3.30 10.08
C SER A 244 -1.39 1.97 10.51
N SER A 245 -2.08 1.20 11.36
CA SER A 245 -1.67 -0.15 11.76
C SER A 245 -1.60 -1.10 10.57
N LEU A 246 -2.57 -1.04 9.65
CA LEU A 246 -2.55 -1.84 8.41
C LEU A 246 -1.39 -1.46 7.49
N LYS A 247 -1.09 -0.16 7.34
CA LYS A 247 0.09 0.29 6.57
C LYS A 247 1.39 -0.24 7.19
N ASN A 248 1.51 -0.21 8.51
CA ASN A 248 2.67 -0.76 9.21
C ASN A 248 2.79 -2.28 9.02
N ALA A 249 1.68 -3.01 9.14
CA ALA A 249 1.65 -4.45 8.87
C ALA A 249 2.06 -4.78 7.43
N ASN A 250 1.58 -4.02 6.45
CA ASN A 250 2.01 -4.17 5.05
C ASN A 250 3.50 -3.89 4.86
N ALA A 251 4.05 -2.86 5.51
CA ALA A 251 5.49 -2.60 5.46
C ALA A 251 6.30 -3.77 6.04
N GLN A 252 5.86 -4.36 7.15
CA GLN A 252 6.48 -5.56 7.73
C GLN A 252 6.40 -6.77 6.79
N ILE A 253 5.26 -6.99 6.13
CA ILE A 253 5.11 -8.05 5.13
C ILE A 253 6.09 -7.85 3.96
N HIS A 254 6.30 -6.62 3.51
CA HIS A 254 7.29 -6.31 2.48
C HIS A 254 8.72 -6.63 2.92
N VAL A 255 9.09 -6.29 4.16
CA VAL A 255 10.40 -6.65 4.73
C VAL A 255 10.57 -8.17 4.79
N LEU A 256 9.56 -8.90 5.28
CA LEU A 256 9.58 -10.36 5.33
C LEU A 256 9.70 -10.98 3.93
N ARG A 257 9.05 -10.40 2.92
CA ARG A 257 9.18 -10.86 1.52
C ARG A 257 10.61 -10.68 1.01
N GLY A 258 11.24 -9.54 1.27
CA GLY A 258 12.65 -9.32 0.92
C GLY A 258 13.60 -10.30 1.62
N GLN A 259 13.34 -10.63 2.90
CA GLN A 259 14.09 -11.68 3.60
C GLN A 259 13.90 -13.06 2.97
N LEU A 260 12.69 -13.37 2.50
CA LEU A 260 12.40 -14.61 1.80
C LEU A 260 13.17 -14.69 0.47
N ASP A 261 13.32 -13.58 -0.26
CA ASP A 261 14.12 -13.54 -1.49
C ASP A 261 15.60 -13.83 -1.19
N SER A 262 16.16 -13.27 -0.11
CA SER A 262 17.52 -13.61 0.34
C SER A 262 17.70 -15.10 0.70
N VAL A 263 16.66 -15.76 1.23
CA VAL A 263 16.68 -17.22 1.47
C VAL A 263 16.65 -18.00 0.14
N HIS A 264 15.95 -17.50 -0.88
CA HIS A 264 15.99 -18.09 -2.22
C HIS A 264 17.38 -17.99 -2.85
N ASP A 265 18.03 -16.82 -2.73
CA ASP A 265 19.41 -16.63 -3.20
C ASP A 265 20.38 -17.58 -2.49
N LEU A 266 20.26 -17.71 -1.17
CA LEU A 266 21.08 -18.63 -0.40
C LEU A 266 20.86 -20.09 -0.82
N ARG A 267 19.61 -20.47 -1.13
CA ARG A 267 19.30 -21.81 -1.65
C ARG A 267 19.91 -22.04 -3.03
N ALA A 268 19.86 -21.03 -3.91
CA ALA A 268 20.49 -21.11 -5.23
C ALA A 268 22.02 -21.25 -5.12
N GLN A 269 22.66 -20.48 -4.23
CA GLN A 269 24.08 -20.61 -3.93
C GLN A 269 24.43 -22.01 -3.40
N HIS A 270 23.64 -22.53 -2.46
CA HIS A 270 23.84 -23.89 -1.94
C HIS A 270 23.69 -24.96 -3.03
N GLN A 271 22.78 -24.78 -4.00
CA GLN A 271 22.63 -25.69 -5.13
C GLN A 271 23.87 -25.66 -6.05
N VAL A 272 24.42 -24.47 -6.33
CA VAL A 272 25.65 -24.33 -7.12
C VAL A 272 26.84 -24.99 -6.41
N LEU A 273 26.97 -24.79 -5.10
CA LEU A 273 27.98 -25.46 -4.27
C LEU A 273 27.84 -26.98 -4.33
N ARG A 274 26.60 -27.50 -4.26
CA ARG A 274 26.32 -28.93 -4.38
C ARG A 274 26.75 -29.48 -5.74
N SER A 275 26.36 -28.83 -6.84
CA SER A 275 26.77 -29.27 -8.18
C SER A 275 28.28 -29.20 -8.38
N SER A 276 28.95 -28.20 -7.81
CA SER A 276 30.41 -28.08 -7.84
C SER A 276 31.08 -29.23 -7.07
N LEU A 277 30.53 -29.60 -5.91
CA LEU A 277 31.03 -30.74 -5.12
C LEU A 277 30.82 -32.08 -5.84
N GLU A 278 29.67 -32.26 -6.50
CA GLU A 278 29.39 -33.43 -7.35
C GLU A 278 30.39 -33.52 -8.52
N GLY A 279 30.70 -32.38 -9.17
CA GLY A 279 31.72 -32.29 -10.22
C GLY A 279 33.12 -32.63 -9.73
N ALA A 280 33.55 -32.05 -8.59
CA ALA A 280 34.84 -32.35 -7.99
C ALA A 280 34.97 -33.84 -7.60
N ASN A 281 33.90 -34.44 -7.08
CA ASN A 281 33.91 -35.87 -6.76
C ASN A 281 34.04 -36.76 -8.02
N ALA A 282 33.39 -36.38 -9.13
CA ALA A 282 33.56 -37.08 -10.40
C ALA A 282 35.00 -36.98 -10.94
N GLU A 283 35.64 -35.82 -10.80
CA GLU A 283 37.06 -35.64 -11.13
C GLU A 283 37.97 -36.52 -10.28
N ILE A 284 37.74 -36.56 -8.96
CA ILE A 284 38.49 -37.44 -8.05
C ILE A 284 38.37 -38.91 -8.48
N GLN A 285 37.18 -39.37 -8.90
CA GLN A 285 37.02 -40.74 -9.41
C GLN A 285 37.80 -40.97 -10.71
N ARG A 286 37.78 -40.02 -11.66
CA ARG A 286 38.57 -40.12 -12.89
C ARG A 286 40.07 -40.19 -12.63
N VAL A 287 40.57 -39.38 -11.69
CA VAL A 287 41.98 -39.41 -11.27
C VAL A 287 42.31 -40.75 -10.62
N LYS A 288 41.42 -41.28 -9.77
CA LYS A 288 41.60 -42.60 -9.14
C LYS A 288 41.69 -43.72 -10.17
N GLU A 289 40.81 -43.75 -11.18
CA GLU A 289 40.86 -44.72 -12.29
C GLU A 289 42.16 -44.57 -13.09
N SER A 290 42.57 -43.34 -13.40
CA SER A 290 43.83 -43.07 -14.10
C SER A 290 45.05 -43.57 -13.31
N LEU A 291 45.04 -43.39 -11.98
CA LEU A 291 46.09 -43.90 -11.10
C LEU A 291 46.12 -45.43 -11.07
N GLN A 292 44.95 -46.09 -11.06
CA GLN A 292 44.88 -47.56 -11.15
C GLN A 292 45.46 -48.06 -12.47
N ASN A 293 45.14 -47.41 -13.59
CA ASN A 293 45.68 -47.75 -14.90
C ASN A 293 47.19 -47.54 -14.97
N ALA A 294 47.69 -46.42 -14.43
CA ALA A 294 49.13 -46.14 -14.35
C ALA A 294 49.87 -47.19 -13.51
N ASN A 295 49.30 -47.62 -12.38
CA ASN A 295 49.86 -48.69 -11.56
C ASN A 295 49.89 -50.03 -12.29
N ALA A 296 48.84 -50.37 -13.04
CA ALA A 296 48.80 -51.58 -13.86
C ALA A 296 49.88 -51.55 -14.96
N LEU A 297 50.02 -50.42 -15.66
CA LEU A 297 51.04 -50.23 -16.68
C LEU A 297 52.46 -50.31 -16.09
N ASN A 298 52.67 -49.74 -14.92
CA ASN A 298 53.95 -49.83 -14.21
C ASN A 298 54.28 -51.30 -13.84
N SER A 299 53.31 -52.05 -13.32
CA SER A 299 53.49 -53.48 -13.02
C SER A 299 53.81 -54.31 -14.28
N GLN A 300 53.13 -54.02 -15.39
CA GLN A 300 53.41 -54.65 -16.68
C GLN A 300 54.82 -54.31 -17.18
N THR A 301 55.22 -53.04 -17.08
CA THR A 301 56.55 -52.57 -17.46
C THR A 301 57.64 -53.23 -16.63
N GLN A 302 57.46 -53.31 -15.31
CA GLN A 302 58.40 -54.02 -14.41
C GLN A 302 58.52 -55.50 -14.78
N THR A 303 57.41 -56.16 -15.11
CA THR A 303 57.41 -57.58 -15.51
C THR A 303 58.13 -57.78 -16.84
N PHE A 304 57.88 -56.90 -17.82
CA PHE A 304 58.54 -56.93 -19.13
C PHE A 304 60.05 -56.71 -19.00
N LEU A 305 60.47 -55.68 -18.26
CA LEU A 305 61.88 -55.39 -18.02
C LEU A 305 62.58 -56.55 -17.31
N LYS A 306 61.94 -57.13 -16.28
CA LYS A 306 62.48 -58.30 -15.57
C LYS A 306 62.67 -59.49 -16.50
N GLY A 307 61.66 -59.81 -17.33
CA GLY A 307 61.77 -60.90 -18.31
C GLY A 307 62.91 -60.70 -19.30
N HIS A 308 63.10 -59.48 -19.81
CA HIS A 308 64.24 -59.16 -20.67
C HIS A 308 65.58 -59.29 -19.95
N LEU A 309 65.66 -58.82 -18.70
CA LEU A 309 66.88 -58.91 -17.89
C LEU A 309 67.25 -60.38 -17.61
N ASP A 310 66.27 -61.20 -17.26
CA ASP A 310 66.44 -62.63 -16.99
C ASP A 310 66.87 -63.39 -18.26
N ASN A 311 66.30 -63.04 -19.43
CA ASN A 311 66.72 -63.60 -20.71
C ASN A 311 68.16 -63.20 -21.06
N THR A 312 68.49 -61.91 -20.94
CA THR A 312 69.84 -61.40 -21.20
C THR A 312 70.86 -62.05 -20.26
N SER A 313 70.51 -62.23 -18.99
CA SER A 313 71.34 -62.93 -18.00
C SER A 313 71.59 -64.38 -18.41
N SER A 314 70.56 -65.07 -18.89
CA SER A 314 70.66 -66.46 -19.38
C SER A 314 71.56 -66.57 -20.63
N GLU A 315 71.43 -65.64 -21.58
CA GLU A 315 72.30 -65.56 -22.76
C GLU A 315 73.76 -65.28 -22.38
N ILE A 316 74.01 -64.38 -21.43
CA ILE A 316 75.36 -64.11 -20.91
C ILE A 316 75.95 -65.36 -20.23
N GLN A 317 75.15 -66.12 -19.47
CA GLN A 317 75.61 -67.37 -18.86
C GLN A 317 75.96 -68.41 -19.93
N LEU A 318 75.16 -68.53 -20.98
CA LEU A 318 75.45 -69.42 -22.12
C LEU A 318 76.76 -69.05 -22.79
N LEU A 319 76.94 -67.76 -23.11
CA LEU A 319 78.18 -67.22 -23.69
C LEU A 319 79.39 -67.48 -22.79
N ARG A 320 79.26 -67.25 -21.48
CA ARG A 320 80.32 -67.59 -20.51
C ARG A 320 80.67 -69.08 -20.54
N GLY A 321 79.67 -69.96 -20.69
CA GLY A 321 79.86 -71.38 -20.88
C GLY A 321 80.64 -71.71 -22.15
N HIS A 322 80.30 -71.06 -23.27
CA HIS A 322 81.02 -71.20 -24.54
C HIS A 322 82.48 -70.74 -24.41
N PHE A 323 82.74 -69.59 -23.79
CA PHE A 323 84.10 -69.09 -23.56
C PHE A 323 84.92 -70.02 -22.68
N LYS A 324 84.32 -70.62 -21.65
CA LYS A 324 85.00 -71.61 -20.80
C LYS A 324 85.44 -72.83 -21.61
N ARG A 325 84.53 -73.38 -22.43
CA ARG A 325 84.83 -74.52 -23.32
C ARG A 325 85.92 -74.19 -24.34
N ALA A 326 85.85 -73.02 -24.97
CA ALA A 326 86.88 -72.56 -25.89
C ALA A 326 88.24 -72.40 -25.18
N GLY A 327 88.25 -71.91 -23.93
CA GLY A 327 89.45 -71.87 -23.10
C GLY A 327 90.04 -73.26 -22.84
N ASP A 328 89.21 -74.24 -22.48
CA ASP A 328 89.62 -75.63 -22.27
C ASP A 328 90.21 -76.25 -23.55
N GLU A 329 89.59 -75.99 -24.71
CA GLU A 329 90.09 -76.42 -26.03
C GLU A 329 91.44 -75.78 -26.38
N ILE A 330 91.61 -74.47 -26.13
CA ILE A 330 92.89 -73.77 -26.32
C ILE A 330 93.98 -74.38 -25.42
N HIS A 331 93.66 -74.70 -24.16
CA HIS A 331 94.60 -75.37 -23.26
C HIS A 331 94.99 -76.77 -23.76
N LEU A 332 94.04 -77.54 -24.29
CA LEU A 332 94.31 -78.83 -24.89
C LEU A 332 95.22 -78.72 -26.12
N LEU A 333 94.92 -77.80 -27.03
CA LEU A 333 95.73 -77.52 -28.21
C LEU A 333 97.14 -77.06 -27.84
N LYS A 334 97.29 -76.24 -26.79
CA LYS A 334 98.59 -75.82 -26.28
C LYS A 334 99.42 -77.01 -25.81
N ARG A 335 98.83 -77.93 -25.04
CA ARG A 335 99.49 -79.16 -24.59
C ARG A 335 99.87 -80.06 -25.76
N ASP A 336 98.99 -80.20 -26.75
CA ASP A 336 99.27 -80.99 -27.95
C ASP A 336 100.44 -80.38 -28.75
N LEU A 337 100.50 -79.04 -28.85
CA LEU A 337 101.61 -78.32 -29.48
C LEU A 337 102.94 -78.49 -28.72
N GLU A 338 102.92 -78.41 -27.39
CA GLU A 338 104.09 -78.70 -26.54
C GLU A 338 104.60 -80.14 -26.78
N THR A 339 103.69 -81.10 -26.93
CA THR A 339 104.02 -82.50 -27.23
C THR A 339 104.66 -82.65 -28.61
N VAL A 340 104.09 -82.02 -29.64
CA VAL A 340 104.67 -82.03 -31.01
C VAL A 340 106.03 -81.36 -31.04
N THR A 341 106.23 -80.28 -30.27
CA THR A 341 107.52 -79.60 -30.16
C THR A 341 108.59 -80.52 -29.57
N ALA A 342 108.26 -81.25 -28.50
CA ALA A 342 109.14 -82.25 -27.90
C ALA A 342 109.47 -83.38 -28.88
N GLN A 343 108.47 -83.92 -29.59
CA GLN A 343 108.68 -84.95 -30.62
C GLN A 343 109.57 -84.45 -31.77
N THR A 344 109.43 -83.19 -32.17
CA THR A 344 110.26 -82.58 -33.22
C THR A 344 111.70 -82.41 -32.76
N GLN A 345 111.94 -82.01 -31.51
CA GLN A 345 113.28 -81.95 -30.92
C GLN A 345 113.94 -83.33 -30.87
N GLU A 346 113.20 -84.38 -30.50
CA GLU A 346 113.72 -85.74 -30.47
C GLU A 346 114.05 -86.26 -31.89
N ALA A 347 113.19 -85.98 -32.87
CA ALA A 347 113.47 -86.26 -34.28
C ALA A 347 114.72 -85.50 -34.79
N SER A 348 114.91 -84.25 -34.35
CA SER A 348 116.10 -83.46 -34.65
C SER A 348 117.37 -84.07 -34.05
N HIS A 349 117.32 -84.53 -32.80
CA HIS A 349 118.43 -85.22 -32.15
C HIS A 349 118.79 -86.53 -32.88
N HIS A 350 117.78 -87.29 -33.32
CA HIS A 350 118.01 -88.48 -34.15
C HIS A 350 118.63 -88.14 -35.52
N LEU A 351 118.26 -87.02 -36.14
CA LEU A 351 118.87 -86.57 -37.39
C LEU A 351 120.34 -86.17 -37.19
N GLU A 352 120.69 -85.47 -36.12
CA GLU A 352 122.09 -85.16 -35.77
C GLU A 352 122.90 -86.43 -35.47
N GLN A 353 122.27 -87.42 -34.82
CA GLN A 353 122.87 -88.74 -34.60
C GLN A 353 123.09 -89.50 -35.91
N THR A 354 122.17 -89.36 -36.87
CA THR A 354 122.30 -89.97 -38.21
C THR A 354 123.38 -89.27 -39.03
N ASP A 355 123.49 -87.94 -38.94
CA ASP A 355 124.54 -87.17 -39.60
C ASP A 355 125.94 -87.54 -39.08
N SER A 356 126.08 -87.72 -37.75
CA SER A 356 127.32 -88.19 -37.14
C SER A 356 127.67 -89.64 -37.54
N GLN A 357 126.69 -90.53 -37.74
CA GLN A 357 126.91 -91.86 -38.33
C GLN A 357 127.35 -91.80 -39.80
N ILE A 358 126.80 -90.86 -40.58
CA ILE A 358 127.21 -90.63 -41.97
C ILE A 358 128.65 -90.10 -42.04
N GLN A 359 129.05 -89.22 -41.12
CA GLN A 359 130.45 -88.76 -41.03
C GLN A 359 131.41 -89.91 -40.64
N LEU A 360 130.98 -90.85 -39.79
CA LEU A 360 131.76 -92.04 -39.44
C LEU A 360 131.96 -92.98 -40.64
N LEU A 361 130.90 -93.23 -41.41
CA LEU A 361 130.97 -93.98 -42.68
C LEU A 361 131.84 -93.27 -43.74
N LYS A 362 131.86 -91.93 -43.72
CA LYS A 362 132.74 -91.14 -44.59
C LYS A 362 134.22 -91.31 -44.22
N THR A 363 134.55 -91.40 -42.93
CA THR A 363 135.93 -91.72 -42.48
C THR A 363 136.35 -93.17 -42.74
N GLU A 364 135.41 -94.11 -42.79
CA GLU A 364 135.71 -95.50 -43.22
C GLU A 364 135.96 -95.58 -44.74
N LEU A 365 135.39 -94.68 -45.53
CA LEU A 365 135.56 -94.63 -46.99
C LEU A 365 136.90 -94.01 -47.46
N GLU A 366 137.58 -93.23 -46.61
CA GLU A 366 138.89 -92.61 -46.92
C GLU A 366 140.11 -93.54 -46.72
N ASN A 367 139.91 -94.76 -46.19
CA ASN A 367 141.00 -95.72 -45.90
C ASN A 367 141.19 -96.86 -46.93
N VAL A 368 140.58 -96.79 -48.13
CA VAL A 368 140.70 -97.82 -49.18
C VAL A 368 141.65 -97.39 -50.31
N ASN A 369 142.92 -97.14 -49.98
CA ASN A 369 144.01 -96.96 -50.95
C ASN A 369 145.16 -97.96 -50.74
N ALA A 370 144.81 -99.21 -50.40
CA ALA A 370 145.78 -100.29 -50.24
C ALA A 370 145.17 -101.69 -50.45
N LEU A 371 144.67 -102.01 -51.65
CA LEU A 371 144.63 -103.42 -52.12
C LEU A 371 144.35 -103.62 -53.62
N ASP A 372 145.21 -103.02 -54.44
CA ASP A 372 145.27 -103.15 -55.92
C ASP A 372 145.82 -104.52 -56.40
N SER A 373 145.80 -105.57 -55.57
CA SER A 373 146.44 -106.87 -55.92
C SER A 373 145.60 -108.11 -55.61
N LYS A 374 144.31 -107.95 -55.26
CA LYS A 374 143.36 -109.08 -55.08
C LYS A 374 142.12 -109.04 -55.99
N ILE A 375 142.04 -108.06 -56.89
CA ILE A 375 140.92 -107.87 -57.86
C ILE A 375 140.86 -108.96 -58.95
N GLN A 376 141.81 -109.90 -59.04
CA GLN A 376 141.79 -110.94 -60.07
C GLN A 376 141.08 -112.26 -59.72
N VAL A 377 140.69 -112.52 -58.46
CA VAL A 377 140.17 -113.86 -58.09
C VAL A 377 138.69 -113.89 -57.69
N LEU A 378 138.06 -112.77 -57.34
CA LEU A 378 136.62 -112.74 -57.01
C LEU A 378 135.70 -112.30 -58.17
N ASN A 379 136.20 -112.39 -59.40
CA ASN A 379 135.45 -112.36 -60.66
C ASN A 379 134.51 -113.60 -60.82
N GLY A 380 134.50 -114.52 -59.86
CA GLY A 380 133.62 -115.70 -59.83
C GLY A 380 132.27 -115.50 -59.14
N TYR A 381 132.15 -114.58 -58.18
CA TYR A 381 130.95 -114.49 -57.34
C TYR A 381 129.97 -113.36 -57.75
N LEU A 382 130.43 -112.42 -58.58
CA LEU A 382 129.67 -111.27 -59.09
C LEU A 382 128.61 -111.63 -60.15
N LYS A 383 128.52 -112.90 -60.56
CA LYS A 383 127.53 -113.37 -61.55
C LYS A 383 126.22 -113.85 -60.93
N ASN A 384 126.17 -114.07 -59.61
CA ASN A 384 125.01 -114.67 -58.94
C ASN A 384 124.13 -113.65 -58.18
N ALA A 385 124.67 -112.48 -57.81
CA ALA A 385 123.89 -111.38 -57.19
C ALA A 385 123.11 -110.53 -58.22
N SER A 386 123.37 -110.70 -59.52
CA SER A 386 122.65 -110.03 -60.63
C SER A 386 121.22 -110.57 -60.84
N ARG A 387 120.80 -111.57 -60.05
CA ARG A 387 119.48 -112.21 -60.10
C ARG A 387 118.47 -111.59 -59.12
N GLU A 388 118.93 -110.88 -58.08
CA GLU A 388 118.04 -110.27 -57.05
C GLU A 388 117.71 -108.79 -57.29
N ILE A 389 118.54 -108.05 -58.06
CA ILE A 389 118.28 -106.63 -58.38
C ILE A 389 117.20 -106.44 -59.47
N ARG A 390 116.80 -107.52 -60.16
CA ARG A 390 115.77 -107.46 -61.22
C ARG A 390 114.33 -107.49 -60.68
N THR A 391 114.13 -107.75 -59.38
CA THR A 391 112.81 -107.78 -58.72
C THR A 391 112.42 -106.47 -58.04
N LEU A 392 113.31 -105.48 -57.98
CA LEU A 392 113.12 -104.21 -57.26
C LEU A 392 113.09 -102.96 -58.15
N LYS A 393 112.70 -103.10 -59.43
CA LYS A 393 112.65 -101.95 -60.37
C LYS A 393 111.54 -102.04 -61.42
N GLN A 394 110.29 -102.26 -60.99
CA GLN A 394 109.09 -101.91 -61.77
C GLN A 394 107.96 -101.30 -60.91
N GLY A 395 108.31 -100.60 -59.84
CA GLY A 395 107.38 -99.71 -59.13
C GLY A 395 107.49 -98.28 -59.64
N MET A 396 106.75 -97.91 -60.69
CA MET A 396 106.47 -96.50 -61.00
C MET A 396 105.10 -96.34 -61.69
N LYS A 397 104.08 -95.92 -60.90
CA LYS A 397 102.88 -95.12 -61.23
C LYS A 397 102.10 -94.83 -59.91
N PRO A 398 101.28 -93.76 -59.77
CA PRO A 398 101.66 -92.34 -59.81
C PRO A 398 101.16 -91.50 -58.58
N THR A 399 101.94 -90.47 -58.23
CA THR A 399 101.54 -89.11 -57.73
C THR A 399 100.50 -88.92 -56.60
N GLY A 400 100.98 -88.77 -55.35
CA GLY A 400 100.22 -88.21 -54.20
C GLY A 400 100.19 -86.67 -54.11
N ALA A 401 100.68 -85.96 -55.13
CA ALA A 401 100.70 -84.50 -55.16
C ALA A 401 99.36 -83.86 -55.60
N LEU A 402 98.46 -84.64 -56.23
CA LEU A 402 97.11 -84.16 -56.57
C LEU A 402 96.10 -84.36 -55.44
N ASP A 403 96.20 -85.42 -54.64
CA ASP A 403 95.28 -85.69 -53.52
C ASP A 403 95.42 -84.65 -52.40
N SER A 404 96.66 -84.29 -52.02
CA SER A 404 96.90 -83.27 -51.00
C SER A 404 96.41 -81.87 -51.41
N LYS A 405 96.58 -81.49 -52.69
CA LYS A 405 96.04 -80.22 -53.21
C LYS A 405 94.52 -80.24 -53.32
N THR A 406 93.92 -81.36 -53.70
CA THR A 406 92.46 -81.52 -53.76
C THR A 406 91.85 -81.46 -52.35
N GLN A 407 92.50 -82.09 -51.36
CA GLN A 407 92.06 -82.08 -49.96
C GLN A 407 92.19 -80.69 -49.30
N VAL A 408 93.24 -79.93 -49.63
CA VAL A 408 93.39 -78.52 -49.19
C VAL A 408 92.35 -77.62 -49.85
N LEU A 409 92.06 -77.83 -51.14
CA LEU A 409 91.00 -77.09 -51.83
C LEU A 409 89.62 -77.39 -51.23
N GLU A 410 89.34 -78.66 -50.91
CA GLU A 410 88.12 -79.12 -50.24
C GLU A 410 87.96 -78.47 -48.86
N SER A 411 89.04 -78.45 -48.06
CA SER A 411 89.06 -77.81 -46.74
C SER A 411 88.81 -76.30 -46.82
N ASN A 412 89.43 -75.62 -47.79
CA ASN A 412 89.21 -74.20 -48.01
C ASN A 412 87.79 -73.91 -48.51
N LEU A 413 87.22 -74.77 -49.36
CA LEU A 413 85.84 -74.65 -49.83
C LEU A 413 84.83 -74.83 -48.70
N GLN A 414 85.07 -75.78 -47.79
CA GLN A 414 84.24 -75.96 -46.58
C GLN A 414 84.33 -74.76 -45.64
N LYS A 415 85.51 -74.19 -45.46
CA LYS A 415 85.71 -73.00 -44.62
C LYS A 415 84.99 -71.78 -45.21
N ALA A 416 85.10 -71.56 -46.52
CA ALA A 416 84.37 -70.51 -47.22
C ALA A 416 82.85 -70.71 -47.15
N SER A 417 82.36 -71.96 -47.26
CA SER A 417 80.94 -72.26 -47.10
C SER A 417 80.42 -71.95 -45.69
N ALA A 418 81.21 -72.20 -44.65
CA ALA A 418 80.84 -71.88 -43.28
C ALA A 418 80.79 -70.37 -43.02
N GLU A 419 81.73 -69.61 -43.60
CA GLU A 419 81.73 -68.14 -43.54
C GLU A 419 80.55 -67.51 -44.28
N ILE A 420 80.20 -68.01 -45.47
CA ILE A 420 79.02 -67.56 -46.21
C ILE A 420 77.75 -67.78 -45.38
N GLN A 421 77.66 -68.91 -44.65
CA GLN A 421 76.50 -69.19 -43.82
C GLN A 421 76.42 -68.27 -42.59
N ARG A 422 77.55 -67.95 -41.95
CA ARG A 422 77.60 -66.91 -40.88
C ARG A 422 77.16 -65.55 -41.40
N LEU A 423 77.71 -65.11 -42.54
CA LEU A 423 77.37 -63.82 -43.13
C LEU A 423 75.88 -63.75 -43.51
N LYS A 424 75.29 -64.87 -43.91
CA LYS A 424 73.85 -64.97 -44.18
C LYS A 424 73.02 -64.80 -42.90
N GLU A 425 73.45 -65.36 -41.78
CA GLU A 425 72.79 -65.20 -40.48
C GLU A 425 72.92 -63.75 -39.96
N ASP A 426 74.12 -63.17 -40.08
CA ASP A 426 74.38 -61.77 -39.72
C ASP A 426 73.55 -60.79 -40.57
N LEU A 427 73.36 -61.08 -41.87
CA LEU A 427 72.51 -60.29 -42.74
C LEU A 427 71.03 -60.35 -42.31
N GLN A 428 70.53 -61.51 -41.85
CA GLN A 428 69.17 -61.63 -41.32
C GLN A 428 69.00 -60.86 -40.00
N ASN A 429 69.99 -60.93 -39.12
CA ASN A 429 70.00 -60.17 -37.87
C ASN A 429 70.01 -58.65 -38.13
N THR A 430 70.82 -58.21 -39.09
CA THR A 430 70.90 -56.79 -39.51
C THR A 430 69.57 -56.32 -40.12
N LYS A 431 68.90 -57.16 -40.90
CA LYS A 431 67.57 -56.86 -41.47
C LYS A 431 66.51 -56.70 -40.38
N THR A 432 66.51 -57.59 -39.39
CA THR A 432 65.62 -57.53 -38.22
C THR A 432 65.88 -56.28 -37.38
N LEU A 433 67.15 -55.90 -37.22
CA LEU A 433 67.52 -54.68 -36.51
C LEU A 433 67.05 -53.42 -37.26
N THR A 434 67.20 -53.42 -38.59
CA THR A 434 66.76 -52.30 -39.44
C THR A 434 65.24 -52.10 -39.34
N THR A 435 64.45 -53.17 -39.35
CA THR A 435 62.99 -53.06 -39.18
C THR A 435 62.59 -52.50 -37.82
N ARG A 436 63.28 -52.88 -36.73
CA ARG A 436 63.03 -52.33 -35.40
C ARG A 436 63.40 -50.85 -35.30
N ILE A 437 64.51 -50.45 -35.91
CA ILE A 437 64.91 -49.04 -35.97
C ILE A 437 63.86 -48.21 -36.72
N GLN A 438 63.30 -48.74 -37.81
CA GLN A 438 62.24 -48.08 -38.58
C GLN A 438 60.95 -47.90 -37.77
N GLU A 439 60.60 -48.88 -36.95
CA GLU A 439 59.40 -48.88 -36.09
C GLU A 439 59.53 -47.85 -34.95
N GLU A 440 60.70 -47.79 -34.30
CA GLU A 440 61.01 -46.77 -33.29
C GLU A 440 61.05 -45.35 -33.89
N GLN A 441 61.54 -45.19 -35.12
CA GLN A 441 61.50 -43.90 -35.81
C GLN A 441 60.06 -43.42 -36.07
N SER A 442 59.16 -44.32 -36.47
CA SER A 442 57.73 -44.02 -36.65
C SER A 442 57.05 -43.59 -35.34
N HIS A 443 57.40 -44.26 -34.24
CA HIS A 443 56.91 -43.90 -32.91
C HIS A 443 57.38 -42.51 -32.47
N LEU A 444 58.66 -42.18 -32.70
CA LEU A 444 59.22 -40.86 -32.40
C LEU A 444 58.55 -39.75 -33.19
N GLU A 445 58.27 -39.97 -34.48
CA GLU A 445 57.60 -38.98 -35.33
C GLU A 445 56.15 -38.72 -34.85
N THR A 446 55.44 -39.76 -34.46
CA THR A 446 54.09 -39.66 -33.86
C THR A 446 54.12 -38.85 -32.55
N LEU A 447 55.12 -39.09 -31.71
CA LEU A 447 55.31 -38.35 -30.46
C LEU A 447 55.63 -36.87 -30.72
N CYS A 448 56.46 -36.54 -31.71
CA CYS A 448 56.76 -35.15 -32.06
C CYS A 448 55.51 -34.37 -32.49
N VAL A 449 54.62 -34.98 -33.29
CA VAL A 449 53.34 -34.36 -33.66
C VAL A 449 52.44 -34.15 -32.44
N ALA A 450 52.37 -35.14 -31.55
CA ALA A 450 51.62 -35.04 -30.29
C ALA A 450 52.14 -33.90 -29.40
N PHE A 451 53.47 -33.79 -29.21
CA PHE A 451 54.09 -32.70 -28.45
C PHE A 451 53.82 -31.33 -29.08
N GLY A 452 53.88 -31.20 -30.40
CA GLY A 452 53.53 -29.95 -31.09
C GLY A 452 52.08 -29.54 -30.87
N SER A 453 51.14 -30.50 -30.93
CA SER A 453 49.74 -30.23 -30.61
C SER A 453 49.50 -29.85 -29.14
N GLN A 454 50.27 -30.45 -28.22
CA GLN A 454 50.21 -30.14 -26.79
C GLN A 454 50.73 -28.74 -26.46
N GLU A 455 51.83 -28.32 -27.10
CA GLU A 455 52.37 -26.96 -26.96
C GLU A 455 51.37 -25.91 -27.49
N GLN A 456 50.75 -26.17 -28.63
CA GLN A 456 49.72 -25.30 -29.19
C GLN A 456 48.48 -25.20 -28.28
N LEU A 457 48.07 -26.32 -27.67
CA LEU A 457 46.98 -26.33 -26.69
C LEU A 457 47.36 -25.51 -25.44
N GLN A 458 48.57 -25.68 -24.92
CA GLN A 458 49.07 -24.93 -23.77
C GLN A 458 49.10 -23.42 -24.06
N LYS A 459 49.54 -23.02 -25.26
CA LYS A 459 49.56 -21.63 -25.69
C LYS A 459 48.15 -21.03 -25.77
N THR A 460 47.20 -21.79 -26.32
CA THR A 460 45.79 -21.39 -26.42
C THR A 460 45.14 -21.27 -25.04
N GLN A 461 45.43 -22.21 -24.13
CA GLN A 461 44.97 -22.16 -22.74
C GLN A 461 45.53 -20.95 -22.00
N ASN A 462 46.82 -20.62 -22.18
CA ASN A 462 47.44 -19.45 -21.57
C ASN A 462 46.82 -18.14 -22.10
N GLN A 463 46.52 -18.06 -23.41
CA GLN A 463 45.82 -16.92 -24.00
C GLN A 463 44.39 -16.77 -23.44
N LEU A 464 43.66 -17.88 -23.33
CA LEU A 464 42.33 -17.90 -22.73
C LEU A 464 42.38 -17.44 -21.26
N LEU A 465 43.35 -17.94 -20.49
CA LEU A 465 43.56 -17.55 -19.10
C LEU A 465 43.85 -16.05 -18.98
N GLN A 466 44.67 -15.48 -19.87
CA GLN A 466 44.97 -14.06 -19.87
C GLN A 466 43.72 -13.20 -20.11
N LEU A 467 42.84 -13.60 -21.04
CA LEU A 467 41.58 -12.90 -21.29
C LEU A 467 40.65 -13.00 -20.08
N ILE A 468 40.55 -14.18 -19.45
CA ILE A 468 39.75 -14.35 -18.23
C ILE A 468 40.26 -13.45 -17.10
N LEU A 469 41.58 -13.34 -16.92
CA LEU A 469 42.20 -12.44 -15.94
C LEU A 469 41.96 -10.95 -16.24
N GLN A 470 41.68 -10.59 -17.49
CA GLN A 470 41.30 -9.23 -17.92
C GLN A 470 39.79 -8.95 -17.77
N GLY A 471 39.02 -9.89 -17.21
CA GLY A 471 37.58 -9.73 -16.95
C GLY A 471 36.67 -10.29 -18.03
N TRP A 472 37.19 -11.08 -18.98
CA TRP A 472 36.37 -11.80 -19.95
C TRP A 472 35.78 -13.08 -19.33
N ASN A 473 34.57 -13.42 -19.72
CA ASN A 473 33.85 -14.59 -19.23
C ASN A 473 33.73 -15.61 -20.35
N ALA A 474 34.16 -16.85 -20.13
CA ALA A 474 34.05 -17.92 -21.13
C ALA A 474 32.74 -18.68 -20.98
N TYR A 475 31.99 -18.83 -22.08
CA TYR A 475 30.78 -19.66 -22.12
C TYR A 475 30.57 -20.29 -23.49
N SER A 476 30.38 -21.61 -23.51
CA SER A 476 30.10 -22.41 -24.73
C SER A 476 31.08 -22.20 -25.91
N GLY A 477 32.36 -21.97 -25.60
CA GLY A 477 33.39 -21.71 -26.62
C GLY A 477 33.49 -20.25 -27.09
N ASN A 478 32.66 -19.36 -26.53
CA ASN A 478 32.70 -17.91 -26.76
C ASN A 478 33.28 -17.19 -25.53
N LEU A 479 33.79 -15.97 -25.75
CA LEU A 479 34.28 -15.07 -24.70
C LEU A 479 33.40 -13.82 -24.66
N TYR A 480 32.96 -13.44 -23.47
CA TYR A 480 32.05 -12.32 -23.22
C TYR A 480 32.68 -11.27 -22.32
N TYR A 481 32.70 -10.02 -22.76
CA TYR A 481 33.11 -8.88 -21.95
C TYR A 481 31.90 -8.05 -21.56
N PHE A 482 31.74 -7.78 -20.27
CA PHE A 482 30.66 -6.93 -19.74
C PHE A 482 31.27 -5.60 -19.31
N SER A 483 31.03 -4.55 -20.09
CA SER A 483 31.53 -3.21 -19.80
C SER A 483 30.78 -2.60 -18.62
N HIS A 484 31.49 -1.85 -17.79
CA HIS A 484 30.92 -1.03 -16.72
C HIS A 484 30.81 0.46 -17.10
N ILE A 485 31.14 0.79 -18.35
CA ILE A 485 31.14 2.17 -18.84
C ILE A 485 29.99 2.34 -19.81
N LYS A 486 29.09 3.29 -19.48
CA LYS A 486 27.93 3.57 -20.31
C LYS A 486 28.33 4.15 -21.66
N LYS A 487 27.77 3.60 -22.74
CA LYS A 487 28.03 4.02 -24.12
C LYS A 487 26.74 4.05 -24.93
N SER A 488 26.67 4.88 -25.97
CA SER A 488 25.63 4.69 -26.99
C SER A 488 25.87 3.38 -27.75
N TRP A 489 24.84 2.80 -28.37
CA TRP A 489 24.97 1.54 -29.11
C TRP A 489 26.11 1.56 -30.15
N HIS A 490 26.29 2.69 -30.85
CA HIS A 490 27.37 2.84 -31.84
C HIS A 490 28.77 2.90 -31.19
N GLU A 491 28.92 3.64 -30.09
CA GLU A 491 30.18 3.71 -29.34
C GLU A 491 30.51 2.36 -28.66
N ALA A 492 29.48 1.62 -28.26
CA ALA A 492 29.59 0.28 -27.71
C ALA A 492 30.15 -0.69 -28.75
N GLU A 493 29.58 -0.74 -29.95
CA GLU A 493 30.08 -1.58 -31.04
C GLU A 493 31.51 -1.20 -31.43
N GLN A 494 31.82 0.10 -31.55
CA GLN A 494 33.18 0.56 -31.84
C GLN A 494 34.18 0.12 -30.75
N PHE A 495 33.78 0.17 -29.48
CA PHE A 495 34.59 -0.33 -28.40
C PHE A 495 34.81 -1.84 -28.52
N CYS A 496 33.76 -2.62 -28.77
CA CYS A 496 33.88 -4.07 -28.93
C CYS A 496 34.81 -4.42 -30.11
N VAL A 497 34.68 -3.75 -31.26
CA VAL A 497 35.56 -3.91 -32.41
C VAL A 497 37.02 -3.58 -32.08
N SER A 498 37.26 -2.53 -31.28
CA SER A 498 38.61 -2.18 -30.81
C SER A 498 39.26 -3.27 -29.96
N GLN A 499 38.46 -4.13 -29.33
CA GLN A 499 38.90 -5.30 -28.56
C GLN A 499 38.94 -6.59 -29.38
N GLY A 500 38.72 -6.52 -30.70
CA GLY A 500 38.63 -7.70 -31.57
C GLY A 500 37.34 -8.50 -31.38
N ALA A 501 36.26 -7.84 -30.93
CA ALA A 501 34.96 -8.43 -30.61
C ALA A 501 33.82 -7.69 -31.33
N HIS A 502 32.59 -8.18 -31.17
CA HIS A 502 31.36 -7.48 -31.59
C HIS A 502 30.36 -7.43 -30.44
N LEU A 503 29.36 -6.54 -30.51
CA LEU A 503 28.23 -6.62 -29.61
C LEU A 503 27.54 -8.00 -29.71
N THR A 504 27.19 -8.59 -28.57
CA THR A 504 26.78 -10.01 -28.52
C THR A 504 25.56 -10.32 -29.38
N SER A 505 25.61 -11.40 -30.15
CA SER A 505 24.40 -12.07 -30.63
C SER A 505 23.85 -13.02 -29.56
N VAL A 506 22.60 -13.43 -29.74
CA VAL A 506 21.94 -14.41 -28.87
C VAL A 506 21.40 -15.53 -29.74
N THR A 507 21.97 -16.72 -29.56
CA THR A 507 21.82 -17.88 -30.44
C THR A 507 21.43 -19.17 -29.71
N SER A 508 21.02 -19.08 -28.45
CA SER A 508 20.39 -20.17 -27.73
C SER A 508 19.69 -19.65 -26.48
N GLU A 509 18.73 -20.41 -25.96
CA GLU A 509 18.09 -20.10 -24.69
C GLU A 509 19.11 -20.17 -23.54
N GLU A 510 20.07 -21.09 -23.63
CA GLU A 510 21.13 -21.27 -22.66
C GLU A 510 22.11 -20.08 -22.65
N GLU A 511 22.45 -19.53 -23.83
CA GLU A 511 23.23 -18.30 -23.96
C GLU A 511 22.46 -17.09 -23.41
N GLN A 512 21.17 -16.96 -23.72
CA GLN A 512 20.33 -15.93 -23.12
C GLN A 512 20.32 -16.02 -21.58
N ALA A 513 20.15 -17.22 -21.04
CA ALA A 513 20.19 -17.46 -19.60
C ALA A 513 21.57 -17.17 -18.99
N PHE A 514 22.65 -17.42 -19.72
CA PHE A 514 24.01 -17.04 -19.32
C PHE A 514 24.15 -15.52 -19.24
N LEU A 515 23.74 -14.78 -20.28
CA LEU A 515 23.84 -13.33 -20.33
C LEU A 515 23.05 -12.66 -19.19
N VAL A 516 21.81 -13.10 -18.95
CA VAL A 516 20.93 -12.56 -17.89
C VAL A 516 21.56 -12.65 -16.49
N LYS A 517 22.39 -13.68 -16.21
CA LYS A 517 23.08 -13.80 -14.91
C LYS A 517 24.01 -12.61 -14.65
N PHE A 518 24.68 -12.11 -15.68
CA PHE A 518 25.67 -11.02 -15.57
C PHE A 518 25.06 -9.63 -15.79
N THR A 519 23.90 -9.55 -16.46
CA THR A 519 23.21 -8.26 -16.73
C THR A 519 21.97 -8.05 -15.85
N SER A 520 21.84 -8.78 -14.74
CA SER A 520 20.64 -8.70 -13.87
C SER A 520 20.48 -7.36 -13.14
N THR A 521 21.58 -6.62 -12.96
CA THR A 521 21.62 -5.36 -12.20
C THR A 521 21.61 -4.11 -13.08
N SER A 522 21.92 -4.23 -14.38
CA SER A 522 21.98 -3.10 -15.31
C SER A 522 21.68 -3.53 -16.76
N TYR A 523 21.10 -2.62 -17.53
CA TYR A 523 20.87 -2.84 -18.96
C TYR A 523 22.17 -2.76 -19.72
N HIS A 524 22.36 -3.66 -20.69
CA HIS A 524 23.51 -3.66 -21.57
C HIS A 524 23.04 -3.75 -23.03
N TRP A 525 23.76 -3.06 -23.91
CA TRP A 525 23.62 -3.19 -25.35
C TRP A 525 24.04 -4.57 -25.83
N ILE A 526 23.25 -5.10 -26.76
CA ILE A 526 23.52 -6.31 -27.52
C ILE A 526 23.57 -5.96 -29.01
N GLY A 527 24.04 -6.90 -29.84
CA GLY A 527 24.32 -6.67 -31.26
C GLY A 527 23.08 -6.58 -32.15
N LEU A 528 21.88 -6.55 -31.59
CA LEU A 528 20.64 -6.54 -32.36
C LEU A 528 20.36 -5.13 -32.90
N THR A 529 20.26 -4.99 -34.22
CA THR A 529 20.07 -3.70 -34.89
C THR A 529 19.22 -3.85 -36.15
N ASP A 530 18.49 -2.81 -36.52
CA ASP A 530 17.80 -2.67 -37.81
C ASP A 530 18.39 -1.56 -38.67
N SER A 531 19.61 -1.13 -38.34
CA SER A 531 20.36 -0.15 -39.11
C SER A 531 20.47 -0.57 -40.59
N GLY A 532 20.18 0.38 -41.49
CA GLY A 532 20.11 0.15 -42.94
C GLY A 532 18.70 -0.01 -43.48
N LYS A 533 17.80 -0.72 -42.80
CA LYS A 533 16.38 -0.82 -43.17
C LYS A 533 15.50 -1.04 -41.95
N GLU A 534 14.77 0.01 -41.57
CA GLU A 534 13.80 0.01 -40.47
C GLU A 534 12.89 -1.23 -40.52
N GLY A 535 12.77 -1.92 -39.39
CA GLY A 535 11.96 -3.12 -39.24
C GLY A 535 12.61 -4.43 -39.74
N TYR A 536 13.85 -4.39 -40.24
CA TYR A 536 14.62 -5.59 -40.59
C TYR A 536 15.80 -5.80 -39.63
N TRP A 537 15.54 -6.56 -38.57
CA TRP A 537 16.51 -6.87 -37.53
C TRP A 537 17.59 -7.85 -38.01
N HIS A 538 18.83 -7.58 -37.65
CA HIS A 538 20.00 -8.44 -37.84
C HIS A 538 21.00 -8.27 -36.70
N TRP A 539 21.93 -9.23 -36.59
CA TRP A 539 23.02 -9.15 -35.63
C TRP A 539 24.26 -8.52 -36.27
N VAL A 540 24.90 -7.59 -35.55
CA VAL A 540 26.08 -6.85 -36.04
C VAL A 540 27.33 -7.72 -36.23
N ASP A 541 27.39 -8.85 -35.53
CA ASP A 541 28.45 -9.87 -35.69
C ASP A 541 28.30 -10.73 -36.97
N GLY A 542 27.22 -10.52 -37.74
CA GLY A 542 26.91 -11.30 -38.95
C GLY A 542 26.15 -12.60 -38.68
N THR A 543 25.79 -12.89 -37.43
CA THR A 543 24.99 -14.07 -37.09
C THR A 543 23.61 -13.98 -37.75
N PRO A 544 23.11 -15.06 -38.39
CA PRO A 544 21.78 -15.06 -38.98
C PRO A 544 20.69 -14.80 -37.93
N PHE A 545 19.91 -13.74 -38.13
CA PHE A 545 18.75 -13.46 -37.28
C PHE A 545 17.62 -14.44 -37.63
N ASN A 546 17.21 -15.26 -36.65
CA ASN A 546 16.05 -16.13 -36.78
C ASN A 546 15.04 -15.77 -35.70
N SER A 547 13.85 -15.34 -36.13
CA SER A 547 12.75 -14.95 -35.24
C SER A 547 12.22 -16.08 -34.34
N PHE A 548 12.57 -17.34 -34.62
CA PHE A 548 12.06 -18.52 -33.90
C PHE A 548 13.10 -19.32 -33.12
N GLN A 549 14.40 -19.11 -33.33
CA GLN A 549 15.52 -19.77 -32.65
C GLN A 549 16.77 -19.40 -33.43
N SER A 550 17.51 -18.40 -32.99
CA SER A 550 18.84 -18.17 -33.57
C SER A 550 19.74 -19.30 -33.09
N LYS A 551 20.49 -19.95 -33.98
CA LYS A 551 21.56 -20.93 -33.71
C LYS A 551 22.80 -20.39 -34.40
N GLY A 552 23.91 -20.25 -33.68
CA GLY A 552 25.16 -19.72 -34.20
C GLY A 552 26.34 -20.15 -33.33
N LYS A 553 27.51 -20.34 -33.96
CA LYS A 553 28.76 -20.81 -33.33
C LYS A 553 29.71 -19.63 -33.17
N GLY A 554 30.39 -19.57 -32.02
CA GLY A 554 31.82 -19.24 -31.98
C GLY A 554 32.23 -17.79 -32.30
N HIS A 555 31.85 -16.79 -31.51
CA HIS A 555 32.39 -15.41 -31.63
C HIS A 555 32.75 -14.78 -30.27
N ILE A 556 33.61 -13.77 -30.33
CA ILE A 556 33.97 -12.92 -29.18
C ILE A 556 32.92 -11.82 -29.08
N PHE A 557 32.33 -11.71 -27.90
CA PHE A 557 31.17 -10.91 -27.65
C PHE A 557 31.41 -9.88 -26.55
N CYS A 558 30.81 -8.73 -26.71
CA CYS A 558 30.99 -7.62 -25.81
C CYS A 558 29.62 -6.98 -25.57
N LEU A 559 29.40 -6.55 -24.33
CA LEU A 559 28.19 -5.93 -23.85
C LEU A 559 28.60 -4.61 -23.25
N ALA A 560 28.03 -3.50 -23.72
CA ALA A 560 28.29 -2.19 -23.15
C ALA A 560 27.08 -1.72 -22.35
N GLU A 561 27.29 -1.17 -21.17
CA GLU A 561 26.22 -0.60 -20.33
C GLU A 561 25.59 0.67 -20.93
#